data_AF-A0A5C6A871-F1
#
_entry.id   AF-A0A5C6A871-F1
#
_cell.length_a   1.000
_cell.length_b   1.000
_cell.length_c   1.000
_cell.angle_alpha   90.00
_cell.angle_beta   90.00
_cell.angle_gamma   90.00
#
_symmetry.space_group_name_H-M   'P 1'
#
loop_
_entity.id
_entity.type
_entity.pdbx_description
1 polymer ?
#
loop_
_entity_poly.entity_id
_entity_poly.type
_entity_poly.pdbx_seq_one_letter_code
_entity_poly.pdbx_strand_id
1 'polypeptide(L)'
;MTNIPTLRCPSDPGSGLPGHGRTNYGACLGDTSFGSDSGHQPGNGNQQSSGQAQNQRASCRGVFVPCKDSKFRDILDGLANTIAAGELATDLGDRDKRTHFARINIHASPIPGGTNAWAAGGATFCEQWVDAQRPQFWQVGGGIQLHGGAEDRRGMKWAFGRPNYSGVLTILPPNRELCGRSHVHLESIAPPSSRHQGGCHVLMADGAVKFVTDSIEAGNSDSPMVTRHGATLEPGVISPFGLWGALGTRASKETIEEEL
;
A
#
# COMPACT_ATOMS: atom_id res chain seq x y z
N MET A 1 18.40 13.69 -10.47
CA MET A 1 18.18 12.30 -10.02
C MET A 1 17.92 11.45 -11.27
N THR A 2 18.41 10.21 -11.34
CA THR A 2 18.52 9.42 -12.59
C THR A 2 17.44 8.34 -12.66
N ASN A 3 16.89 8.08 -13.85
CA ASN A 3 16.02 6.93 -14.12
C ASN A 3 16.85 5.64 -14.17
N ILE A 4 16.37 4.59 -13.50
CA ILE A 4 16.96 3.26 -13.58
C ILE A 4 16.06 2.44 -14.51
N PRO A 5 16.53 2.02 -15.70
CA PRO A 5 15.69 1.34 -16.68
C PRO A 5 15.01 0.07 -16.14
N THR A 6 15.68 -0.69 -15.27
CA THR A 6 15.13 -1.92 -14.66
C THR A 6 14.01 -1.67 -13.65
N LEU A 7 13.82 -0.43 -13.20
CA LEU A 7 12.69 -0.03 -12.34
C LEU A 7 11.50 0.48 -13.15
N ARG A 8 11.53 0.39 -14.48
CA ARG A 8 10.45 0.85 -15.37
C ARG A 8 9.76 -0.33 -16.02
N CYS A 9 8.45 -0.28 -16.04
CA CYS A 9 7.62 -1.20 -16.80
C CYS A 9 7.43 -0.63 -18.22
N PRO A 10 7.69 -1.40 -19.29
CA PRO A 10 7.50 -0.92 -20.67
C PRO A 10 6.07 -0.47 -21.00
N SER A 11 5.07 -0.95 -20.26
CA SER A 11 3.66 -0.56 -20.45
C SER A 11 3.30 0.78 -19.80
N ASP A 12 4.19 1.37 -18.99
CA ASP A 12 3.96 2.66 -18.35
C ASP A 12 4.56 3.79 -19.22
N PRO A 13 3.73 4.66 -19.80
CA PRO A 13 4.20 5.71 -20.71
C PRO A 13 4.87 6.90 -19.96
N GLY A 14 4.83 6.91 -18.63
CA GLY A 14 5.40 7.96 -17.81
C GLY A 14 6.93 8.04 -17.97
N SER A 15 7.44 9.22 -18.26
CA SER A 15 8.87 9.47 -18.39
C SER A 15 9.25 10.86 -17.89
N GLY A 16 10.56 11.05 -17.62
CA GLY A 16 11.14 12.35 -17.31
C GLY A 16 10.50 13.10 -16.14
N LEU A 17 10.64 14.43 -16.20
CA LEU A 17 10.05 15.37 -15.25
C LEU A 17 8.51 15.22 -15.20
N PRO A 18 7.87 15.52 -14.06
CA PRO A 18 8.44 16.00 -12.79
C PRO A 18 9.06 14.89 -11.93
N GLY A 19 9.11 13.65 -12.41
CA GLY A 19 9.65 12.53 -11.65
C GLY A 19 11.15 12.70 -11.38
N HIS A 20 11.58 12.40 -10.15
CA HIS A 20 12.98 12.38 -9.76
C HIS A 20 13.58 10.99 -10.02
N GLY A 21 13.23 10.36 -11.14
CA GLY A 21 13.50 8.94 -11.35
C GLY A 21 12.30 8.10 -10.94
N ARG A 22 11.52 7.67 -11.94
CA ARG A 22 10.28 6.93 -11.70
C ARG A 22 10.55 5.46 -11.39
N THR A 23 9.65 4.83 -10.63
CA THR A 23 9.61 3.38 -10.42
C THR A 23 8.23 2.83 -10.74
N ASN A 24 8.16 1.62 -11.29
CA ASN A 24 6.94 0.84 -11.47
C ASN A 24 6.83 -0.33 -10.50
N TYR A 25 7.79 -0.48 -9.59
CA TYR A 25 7.82 -1.58 -8.64
C TYR A 25 7.94 -1.03 -7.23
N GLY A 26 7.12 -1.57 -6.32
CA GLY A 26 7.12 -1.21 -4.91
C GLY A 26 7.26 -2.42 -4.02
N ALA A 27 7.93 -2.25 -2.89
CA ALA A 27 8.10 -3.27 -1.87
C ALA A 27 6.77 -3.56 -1.16
N CYS A 28 6.47 -4.83 -0.90
CA CYS A 28 5.29 -5.24 -0.15
C CYS A 28 5.48 -4.92 1.34
N LEU A 29 4.65 -4.00 1.84
CA LEU A 29 4.62 -3.56 3.23
C LEU A 29 3.56 -4.32 4.06
N GLY A 30 2.82 -5.20 3.39
CA GLY A 30 1.79 -6.07 3.96
C GLY A 30 0.40 -5.47 3.90
N ASP A 31 -0.44 -5.93 4.81
CA ASP A 31 -1.89 -5.76 4.78
C ASP A 31 -2.39 -4.83 5.91
N THR A 32 -1.52 -3.99 6.45
CA THR A 32 -1.89 -2.94 7.41
C THR A 32 -1.19 -1.63 7.05
N SER A 33 -1.93 -0.53 6.99
CA SER A 33 -1.37 0.78 6.65
C SER A 33 -0.60 1.40 7.81
N PHE A 34 -1.01 1.18 9.06
CA PHE A 34 -0.38 1.79 10.23
C PHE A 34 1.12 1.46 10.30
N GLY A 35 1.96 2.50 10.37
CA GLY A 35 3.43 2.33 10.44
C GLY A 35 4.11 1.92 9.13
N SER A 36 3.36 1.81 8.02
CA SER A 36 3.93 1.53 6.68
C SER A 36 4.84 2.64 6.16
N ASP A 37 4.79 3.83 6.76
CA ASP A 37 5.62 4.96 6.36
C ASP A 37 6.98 4.98 7.08
N SER A 38 7.02 4.53 8.33
CA SER A 38 8.11 4.80 9.26
C SER A 38 8.74 3.52 9.82
N GLY A 39 8.00 2.42 9.88
CA GLY A 39 8.53 1.14 10.34
C GLY A 39 9.33 1.28 11.62
N HIS A 40 10.52 0.66 11.70
CA HIS A 40 11.35 0.53 12.92
C HIS A 40 12.04 1.81 13.43
N GLN A 41 12.01 2.91 12.68
CA GLN A 41 12.55 4.18 13.21
C GLN A 41 11.75 5.38 12.68
N PRO A 42 11.29 6.29 13.57
CA PRO A 42 10.97 7.63 13.11
C PRO A 42 12.24 8.25 12.51
N GLY A 43 12.15 8.88 11.34
CA GLY A 43 13.29 9.39 10.56
C GLY A 43 14.11 10.52 11.20
N ASN A 44 14.04 10.68 12.53
CA ASN A 44 14.80 11.61 13.35
C ASN A 44 15.95 10.94 14.12
N GLY A 45 16.22 9.65 13.91
CA GLY A 45 17.31 8.92 14.57
C GLY A 45 17.06 8.61 16.05
N ASN A 46 15.86 8.87 16.56
CA ASN A 46 15.52 8.55 17.95
C ASN A 46 15.33 7.05 18.13
N GLN A 47 15.75 6.57 19.31
CA GLN A 47 15.48 5.21 19.75
C GLN A 47 13.97 4.99 19.84
N GLN A 48 13.54 3.86 19.30
CA GLN A 48 12.13 3.47 19.32
C GLN A 48 11.66 3.14 20.73
N SER A 49 10.54 3.73 21.15
CA SER A 49 9.90 3.35 22.42
C SER A 49 9.38 1.91 22.40
N SER A 50 9.23 1.30 23.59
CA SER A 50 8.68 -0.05 23.74
C SER A 50 7.28 -0.19 23.14
N GLY A 51 6.42 0.83 23.31
CA GLY A 51 5.07 0.87 22.75
C GLY A 51 5.08 0.90 21.21
N GLN A 52 5.90 1.75 20.60
CA GLN A 52 6.06 1.79 19.14
C GLN A 52 6.57 0.45 18.60
N ALA A 53 7.52 -0.18 19.30
CA ALA A 53 8.04 -1.48 18.91
C ALA A 53 6.98 -2.58 18.97
N GLN A 54 6.12 -2.57 19.99
CA GLN A 54 4.99 -3.50 20.06
C GLN A 54 4.00 -3.26 18.92
N ASN A 55 3.71 -1.99 18.58
CA ASN A 55 2.75 -1.66 17.53
C ASN A 55 3.25 -2.06 16.14
N GLN A 56 4.52 -1.85 15.83
CA GLN A 56 5.10 -2.27 14.54
C GLN A 56 5.22 -3.78 14.42
N ARG A 57 5.53 -4.49 15.51
CA ARG A 57 5.50 -5.96 15.48
C ARG A 57 4.11 -6.50 15.16
N ALA A 58 3.06 -5.78 15.54
CA ALA A 58 1.69 -6.11 15.19
C ALA A 58 1.30 -5.72 13.76
N SER A 59 1.63 -4.49 13.35
CA SER A 59 1.11 -3.88 12.12
C SER A 59 2.00 -4.04 10.90
N CYS A 60 3.32 -4.02 11.03
CA CYS A 60 4.23 -4.15 9.89
C CYS A 60 4.39 -5.64 9.53
N ARG A 61 3.43 -6.18 8.77
CA ARG A 61 3.30 -7.62 8.47
C ARG A 61 3.89 -8.05 7.12
N GLY A 62 4.24 -7.11 6.23
CA GLY A 62 4.85 -7.40 4.92
C GLY A 62 6.24 -8.03 4.97
N VAL A 63 6.74 -8.48 3.82
CA VAL A 63 8.14 -8.94 3.69
C VAL A 63 9.09 -7.83 4.13
N PHE A 64 8.83 -6.60 3.69
CA PHE A 64 9.65 -5.44 3.99
C PHE A 64 8.99 -4.57 5.06
N VAL A 65 9.81 -4.16 6.04
CA VAL A 65 9.42 -3.17 7.06
C VAL A 65 10.36 -1.97 6.92
N PRO A 66 9.83 -0.73 6.84
CA PRO A 66 10.69 0.44 6.68
C PRO A 66 11.76 0.51 7.78
N CYS A 67 12.98 0.86 7.38
CA CYS A 67 14.13 0.99 8.28
C CYS A 67 14.46 -0.28 9.09
N LYS A 68 14.12 -1.47 8.58
CA LYS A 68 14.40 -2.75 9.25
C LYS A 68 14.89 -3.81 8.27
N ASP A 69 15.96 -4.50 8.65
CA ASP A 69 16.46 -5.65 7.90
C ASP A 69 15.42 -6.78 7.87
N SER A 70 15.26 -7.39 6.70
CA SER A 70 14.37 -8.52 6.46
C SER A 70 15.18 -9.69 5.90
N LYS A 71 14.95 -10.91 6.38
CA LYS A 71 15.67 -12.13 5.95
C LYS A 71 14.68 -13.20 5.52
N PHE A 72 15.07 -14.12 4.64
CA PHE A 72 14.19 -15.22 4.21
C PHE A 72 13.65 -16.07 5.37
N ARG A 73 14.47 -16.30 6.40
CA ARG A 73 14.04 -16.99 7.64
C ARG A 73 12.94 -16.28 8.42
N ASP A 74 12.67 -15.01 8.13
CA ASP A 74 11.59 -14.24 8.76
C ASP A 74 10.26 -14.41 8.01
N ILE A 75 10.26 -15.14 6.87
CA ILE A 75 9.09 -15.49 6.07
C ILE A 75 8.67 -16.92 6.44
N LEU A 76 7.72 -17.02 7.37
CA LEU A 76 7.25 -18.27 7.96
C LEU A 76 6.06 -18.87 7.22
N ASP A 77 5.37 -18.07 6.39
CA ASP A 77 4.20 -18.52 5.62
C ASP A 77 4.57 -19.18 4.28
N GLY A 78 5.88 -19.23 3.98
CA GLY A 78 6.46 -19.86 2.80
C GLY A 78 6.84 -18.85 1.71
N LEU A 79 8.03 -18.99 1.13
CA LEU A 79 8.54 -18.03 0.14
C LEU A 79 7.67 -17.94 -1.13
N ALA A 80 7.09 -19.06 -1.56
CA ALA A 80 6.18 -19.12 -2.70
C ALA A 80 4.79 -18.52 -2.42
N ASN A 81 4.47 -18.33 -1.14
CA ASN A 81 3.17 -17.89 -0.63
C ASN A 81 3.21 -16.47 -0.07
N THR A 82 4.31 -15.75 -0.28
CA THR A 82 4.46 -14.39 0.24
C THR A 82 4.92 -13.45 -0.86
N ILE A 83 4.17 -12.37 -1.09
CA ILE A 83 4.48 -11.29 -2.03
C ILE A 83 5.59 -10.44 -1.43
N ALA A 84 6.71 -10.32 -2.15
CA ALA A 84 7.82 -9.45 -1.81
C ALA A 84 7.69 -8.06 -2.45
N ALA A 85 7.18 -7.96 -3.67
CA ALA A 85 6.98 -6.68 -4.36
C ALA A 85 5.81 -6.77 -5.34
N GLY A 86 5.29 -5.61 -5.75
CA GLY A 86 4.22 -5.51 -6.73
C GLY A 86 4.41 -4.36 -7.70
N GLU A 87 3.74 -4.44 -8.84
CA GLU A 87 3.66 -3.31 -9.77
C GLU A 87 2.93 -2.11 -9.15
N LEU A 88 3.34 -0.92 -9.54
CA LEU A 88 2.60 0.33 -9.36
C LEU A 88 2.65 1.15 -10.64
N ALA A 89 1.51 1.70 -11.04
CA ALA A 89 1.43 2.68 -12.10
C ALA A 89 2.03 4.00 -11.62
N THR A 90 2.67 4.73 -12.54
CA THR A 90 3.13 6.09 -12.26
C THR A 90 2.15 7.13 -12.76
N ASP A 91 2.09 8.25 -12.05
CA ASP A 91 1.13 9.30 -12.37
C ASP A 91 1.45 10.01 -13.68
N LEU A 92 0.41 10.32 -14.46
CA LEU A 92 0.54 10.94 -15.78
C LEU A 92 -0.03 12.36 -15.87
N GLY A 93 -0.38 12.99 -14.75
CA GLY A 93 -1.05 14.29 -14.79
C GLY A 93 -2.58 14.20 -14.81
N ASP A 94 -3.16 13.00 -14.83
CA ASP A 94 -4.51 12.70 -15.32
C ASP A 94 -5.57 12.49 -14.23
N ARG A 95 -5.19 12.56 -12.94
CA ARG A 95 -6.05 12.26 -11.79
C ARG A 95 -6.50 10.79 -11.74
N ASP A 96 -5.70 9.87 -12.28
CA ASP A 96 -5.92 8.44 -12.09
C ASP A 96 -5.97 8.10 -10.60
N LYS A 97 -7.01 7.38 -10.19
CA LYS A 97 -7.28 7.11 -8.76
C LYS A 97 -6.19 6.29 -8.10
N ARG A 98 -5.41 5.57 -8.90
CA ARG A 98 -4.34 4.68 -8.45
C ARG A 98 -3.03 5.42 -8.23
N THR A 99 -2.89 6.64 -8.77
CA THR A 99 -1.60 7.36 -8.81
C THR A 99 -1.62 8.76 -8.22
N HIS A 100 -2.81 9.36 -8.04
CA HIS A 100 -2.96 10.65 -7.38
C HIS A 100 -3.55 10.46 -5.98
N PHE A 101 -2.78 10.83 -4.96
CA PHE A 101 -3.14 10.59 -3.57
C PHE A 101 -4.39 11.36 -3.12
N ALA A 102 -5.43 10.64 -2.70
CA ALA A 102 -6.59 11.22 -2.05
C ALA A 102 -6.39 11.31 -0.52
N ARG A 103 -6.55 12.50 0.04
CA ARG A 103 -6.38 12.79 1.46
C ARG A 103 -7.67 12.55 2.24
N ILE A 104 -7.58 11.69 3.25
CA ILE A 104 -8.52 11.65 4.36
C ILE A 104 -8.08 12.69 5.40
N ASN A 105 -8.99 13.62 5.70
CA ASN A 105 -8.67 14.92 6.27
C ASN A 105 -9.27 15.06 7.69
N ILE A 106 -8.85 14.22 8.64
CA ILE A 106 -9.58 14.08 9.91
C ILE A 106 -8.61 14.18 11.09
N HIS A 107 -8.20 15.42 11.38
CA HIS A 107 -7.53 15.76 12.64
C HIS A 107 -8.38 16.69 13.54
N ALA A 108 -9.61 17.03 13.13
CA ALA A 108 -10.50 17.86 13.94
C ALA A 108 -11.93 17.27 13.96
N SER A 109 -12.36 16.84 15.14
CA SER A 109 -13.73 16.48 15.57
C SER A 109 -14.07 14.97 15.64
N PRO A 110 -14.63 14.49 16.78
CA PRO A 110 -14.89 13.08 17.04
C PRO A 110 -16.12 12.59 16.28
N ILE A 111 -15.90 11.71 15.32
CA ILE A 111 -16.94 10.78 14.87
C ILE A 111 -16.86 9.55 15.79
N PRO A 112 -17.97 9.06 16.38
CA PRO A 112 -17.98 7.77 17.05
C PRO A 112 -17.60 6.68 16.04
N GLY A 113 -16.44 6.02 16.22
CA GLY A 113 -16.01 4.89 15.38
C GLY A 113 -14.62 4.99 14.73
N GLY A 114 -13.96 6.15 14.75
CA GLY A 114 -12.54 6.31 14.38
C GLY A 114 -12.27 6.32 12.86
N THR A 115 -11.53 7.32 12.36
CA THR A 115 -11.36 7.53 10.91
C THR A 115 -9.91 7.74 10.50
N ASN A 116 -9.07 6.83 10.97
CA ASN A 116 -7.78 6.60 10.33
C ASN A 116 -7.95 5.55 9.23
N ALA A 117 -7.06 5.51 8.24
CA ALA A 117 -7.12 4.55 7.13
C ALA A 117 -7.14 3.08 7.60
N TRP A 118 -6.68 2.80 8.83
CA TRP A 118 -6.63 1.47 9.43
C TRP A 118 -7.84 1.10 10.31
N ALA A 119 -8.80 2.01 10.50
CA ALA A 119 -10.06 1.72 11.19
C ALA A 119 -11.07 1.07 10.21
N ALA A 120 -12.16 0.54 10.75
CA ALA A 120 -13.24 -0.03 9.94
C ALA A 120 -13.80 1.01 8.96
N GLY A 121 -13.99 0.61 7.69
CA GLY A 121 -14.39 1.51 6.58
C GLY A 121 -13.35 2.57 6.19
N GLY A 122 -12.17 2.57 6.83
CA GLY A 122 -11.11 3.54 6.56
C GLY A 122 -10.40 3.30 5.23
N ALA A 123 -10.26 2.03 4.82
CA ALA A 123 -9.58 1.66 3.59
C ALA A 123 -10.37 2.06 2.32
N THR A 124 -11.69 1.91 2.37
CA THR A 124 -12.63 2.19 1.27
C THR A 124 -13.16 3.62 1.29
N PHE A 125 -12.83 4.42 2.30
CA PHE A 125 -13.41 5.75 2.49
C PHE A 125 -13.27 6.68 1.28
N CYS A 126 -12.15 6.62 0.55
CA CYS A 126 -11.98 7.46 -0.63
C CYS A 126 -12.80 7.02 -1.85
N GLU A 127 -13.36 5.81 -1.86
CA GLU A 127 -14.15 5.28 -2.98
C GLU A 127 -15.34 6.17 -3.33
N GLN A 128 -15.93 6.85 -2.34
CA GLN A 128 -17.03 7.82 -2.52
C GLN A 128 -16.72 8.97 -3.49
N TRP A 129 -15.43 9.22 -3.79
CA TRP A 129 -15.01 10.28 -4.71
C TRP A 129 -14.48 9.77 -6.05
N VAL A 130 -14.59 8.47 -6.32
CA VAL A 130 -14.33 7.91 -7.65
C VAL A 130 -15.38 8.45 -8.63
N ASP A 131 -14.94 8.85 -9.82
CA ASP A 131 -15.83 9.35 -10.88
C ASP A 131 -16.69 8.18 -11.40
N ALA A 132 -18.00 8.24 -11.16
CA ALA A 132 -18.94 7.18 -11.56
C ALA A 132 -19.00 6.97 -13.08
N GLN A 133 -18.74 8.00 -13.88
CA GLN A 133 -18.70 7.90 -15.35
C GLN A 133 -17.34 7.45 -15.86
N ARG A 134 -16.27 7.67 -15.07
CA ARG A 134 -14.89 7.33 -15.42
C ARG A 134 -14.19 6.67 -14.23
N PRO A 135 -14.51 5.40 -13.91
CA PRO A 135 -14.15 4.75 -12.65
C PRO A 135 -12.64 4.53 -12.40
N GLN A 136 -11.79 4.86 -13.38
CA GLN A 136 -10.33 4.91 -13.24
C GLN A 136 -9.81 6.24 -12.68
N PHE A 137 -10.65 7.27 -12.60
CA PHE A 137 -10.24 8.62 -12.24
C PHE A 137 -11.01 9.12 -11.03
N TRP A 138 -10.37 10.05 -10.31
CA TRP A 138 -11.06 10.85 -9.31
C TRP A 138 -12.02 11.83 -9.96
N GLN A 139 -13.18 12.02 -9.34
CA GLN A 139 -14.13 13.04 -9.80
C GLN A 139 -13.49 14.43 -9.80
N VAL A 140 -14.03 15.32 -10.64
CA VAL A 140 -13.67 16.73 -10.67
C VAL A 140 -14.70 17.50 -9.82
N GLY A 141 -14.26 18.13 -8.73
CA GLY A 141 -15.15 18.71 -7.74
C GLY A 141 -15.55 17.71 -6.64
N GLY A 142 -16.69 17.91 -5.98
CA GLY A 142 -17.24 16.92 -5.04
C GLY A 142 -16.47 16.73 -3.71
N GLY A 143 -15.67 17.71 -3.30
CA GLY A 143 -15.03 17.73 -1.98
C GLY A 143 -13.74 16.91 -1.84
N ILE A 144 -13.36 16.10 -2.84
CA ILE A 144 -12.11 15.34 -2.81
C ILE A 144 -10.91 16.26 -2.63
N GLN A 145 -10.01 15.89 -1.72
CA GLN A 145 -8.76 16.59 -1.46
C GLN A 145 -7.61 15.77 -2.04
N LEU A 146 -7.16 16.14 -3.23
CA LEU A 146 -5.95 15.55 -3.80
C LEU A 146 -4.72 16.26 -3.23
N HIS A 147 -3.71 15.48 -2.85
CA HIS A 147 -2.55 15.99 -2.11
C HIS A 147 -1.23 15.61 -2.79
N GLY A 148 -0.21 16.46 -2.59
CA GLY A 148 1.09 16.35 -3.24
C GLY A 148 1.19 17.18 -4.53
N GLY A 149 2.35 17.80 -4.75
CA GLY A 149 2.68 18.44 -6.02
C GLY A 149 2.90 17.43 -7.14
N ALA A 150 3.25 17.91 -8.34
CA ALA A 150 3.46 17.04 -9.50
C ALA A 150 4.60 16.01 -9.29
N GLU A 151 5.59 16.34 -8.46
CA GLU A 151 6.71 15.47 -8.06
C GLU A 151 6.37 14.50 -6.91
N ASP A 152 5.25 14.69 -6.24
CA ASP A 152 4.86 13.96 -5.02
C ASP A 152 3.83 12.86 -5.29
N ARG A 153 3.65 12.52 -6.57
CA ARG A 153 2.67 11.54 -7.01
C ARG A 153 3.27 10.13 -7.01
N ARG A 154 2.41 9.14 -7.22
CA ARG A 154 2.81 7.75 -7.14
C ARG A 154 3.92 7.40 -8.11
N GLY A 155 4.92 6.68 -7.61
CA GLY A 155 6.03 6.18 -8.41
C GLY A 155 7.01 7.25 -8.93
N MET A 156 6.95 8.50 -8.44
CA MET A 156 7.80 9.60 -8.93
C MET A 156 9.25 9.57 -8.39
N LYS A 157 9.51 8.79 -7.32
CA LYS A 157 10.77 8.79 -6.59
C LYS A 157 11.17 7.35 -6.24
N TRP A 158 11.97 6.70 -7.08
CA TRP A 158 12.36 5.29 -6.86
C TRP A 158 13.09 5.06 -5.53
N ALA A 159 13.91 6.03 -5.12
CA ALA A 159 14.73 5.96 -3.92
C ALA A 159 14.00 6.42 -2.64
N PHE A 160 12.66 6.54 -2.65
CA PHE A 160 11.90 7.00 -1.49
C PHE A 160 10.92 5.94 -0.98
N GLY A 161 11.31 5.22 0.07
CA GLY A 161 10.56 4.08 0.64
C GLY A 161 9.24 4.40 1.37
N ARG A 162 8.50 5.47 1.02
CA ARG A 162 7.14 5.67 1.55
C ARG A 162 6.13 4.92 0.67
N PRO A 163 4.97 4.52 1.22
CA PRO A 163 3.95 3.76 0.48
C PRO A 163 3.55 4.41 -0.85
N ASN A 164 3.39 5.74 -0.87
CA ASN A 164 3.03 6.47 -2.08
C ASN A 164 4.07 6.33 -3.21
N TYR A 165 5.36 6.18 -2.94
CA TYR A 165 6.39 6.24 -3.99
C TYR A 165 6.91 4.87 -4.42
N SER A 166 7.27 4.01 -3.47
CA SER A 166 7.86 2.70 -3.76
C SER A 166 7.41 1.61 -2.80
N GLY A 167 6.21 1.75 -2.23
CA GLY A 167 5.56 0.70 -1.44
C GLY A 167 4.26 0.22 -2.10
N VAL A 168 3.87 -1.01 -1.75
CA VAL A 168 2.55 -1.56 -2.02
C VAL A 168 1.97 -2.23 -0.77
N LEU A 169 0.66 -2.19 -0.61
CA LEU A 169 -0.07 -2.84 0.46
C LEU A 169 -1.15 -3.77 -0.08
N THR A 170 -1.33 -4.92 0.57
CA THR A 170 -2.31 -5.95 0.20
C THR A 170 -3.61 -5.80 1.01
N ILE A 171 -4.13 -4.57 1.08
CA ILE A 171 -5.38 -4.23 1.77
C ILE A 171 -6.56 -4.26 0.80
N LEU A 172 -6.45 -3.46 -0.26
CA LEU A 172 -7.40 -3.46 -1.37
C LEU A 172 -6.80 -4.27 -2.52
N PRO A 173 -7.62 -4.94 -3.35
CA PRO A 173 -7.14 -5.68 -4.52
C PRO A 173 -6.43 -4.76 -5.53
N PRO A 174 -5.71 -5.34 -6.52
CA PRO A 174 -5.03 -4.56 -7.54
C PRO A 174 -5.92 -3.51 -8.22
N ASN A 175 -5.30 -2.41 -8.66
CA ASN A 175 -5.93 -1.30 -9.38
C ASN A 175 -7.02 -0.53 -8.60
N ARG A 176 -7.12 -0.75 -7.28
CA ARG A 176 -7.90 0.09 -6.37
C ARG A 176 -7.19 1.41 -6.05
N GLU A 177 -7.94 2.30 -5.43
CA GLU A 177 -7.58 3.67 -5.18
C GLU A 177 -6.43 3.87 -4.18
N LEU A 178 -5.63 4.90 -4.44
CA LEU A 178 -4.59 5.40 -3.55
C LEU A 178 -5.18 6.45 -2.61
N CYS A 179 -5.21 6.13 -1.32
CA CYS A 179 -5.90 6.93 -0.31
C CYS A 179 -5.12 6.93 0.99
N GLY A 180 -5.06 8.03 1.73
CA GLY A 180 -4.32 8.02 2.99
C GLY A 180 -4.48 9.24 3.86
N ARG A 181 -3.81 9.20 5.01
CA ARG A 181 -3.95 10.23 6.04
C ARG A 181 -3.09 11.44 5.72
N SER A 182 -3.70 12.63 5.71
CA SER A 182 -3.06 13.96 5.77
C SER A 182 -2.04 14.32 4.67
N HIS A 183 -1.00 13.52 4.44
CA HIS A 183 0.12 13.84 3.55
C HIS A 183 0.65 12.60 2.81
N VAL A 184 1.16 12.79 1.59
CA VAL A 184 1.75 11.75 0.71
C VAL A 184 2.97 11.01 1.27
N HIS A 185 3.52 11.45 2.41
CA HIS A 185 4.70 10.85 3.04
C HIS A 185 4.35 9.97 4.23
N LEU A 186 3.06 9.85 4.56
CA LEU A 186 2.56 9.11 5.70
C LEU A 186 1.97 7.76 5.25
N GLU A 187 1.41 7.04 6.23
CA GLU A 187 0.71 5.81 5.94
C GLU A 187 -0.46 6.02 4.97
N SER A 188 -0.68 5.01 4.13
CA SER A 188 -1.75 5.03 3.14
C SER A 188 -2.18 3.63 2.74
N ILE A 189 -3.34 3.59 2.10
CA ILE A 189 -3.83 2.51 1.28
C ILE A 189 -3.18 2.70 -0.09
N ALA A 190 -2.19 1.86 -0.39
CA ALA A 190 -1.43 1.93 -1.64
C ALA A 190 -1.40 0.55 -2.32
N PRO A 191 -2.54 0.08 -2.86
CA PRO A 191 -2.63 -1.22 -3.49
C PRO A 191 -1.76 -1.28 -4.75
N PRO A 192 -1.18 -2.43 -5.12
CA PRO A 192 -0.57 -2.63 -6.44
C PRO A 192 -1.44 -2.10 -7.58
N SER A 193 -0.80 -1.56 -8.61
CA SER A 193 -1.52 -1.04 -9.78
C SER A 193 -0.70 -1.23 -11.04
N SER A 194 -1.37 -1.39 -12.18
CA SER A 194 -0.72 -1.59 -13.46
C SER A 194 -1.47 -0.90 -14.59
N ARG A 195 -0.77 -0.61 -15.68
CA ARG A 195 -1.41 -0.20 -16.93
C ARG A 195 -1.85 -1.42 -17.76
N HIS A 196 -1.48 -2.63 -17.36
CA HIS A 196 -2.05 -3.87 -17.88
C HIS A 196 -3.52 -3.98 -17.50
N GLN A 197 -4.32 -4.56 -18.39
CA GLN A 197 -5.75 -4.71 -18.15
C GLN A 197 -6.01 -5.84 -17.15
N GLY A 198 -6.87 -5.56 -16.17
CA GLY A 198 -7.49 -6.58 -15.31
C GLY A 198 -6.60 -7.15 -14.21
N GLY A 199 -5.43 -6.57 -13.97
CA GLY A 199 -4.53 -7.05 -12.92
C GLY A 199 -3.21 -6.31 -12.84
N CYS A 200 -2.26 -6.91 -12.12
CA CYS A 200 -0.89 -6.44 -11.99
C CYS A 200 0.07 -7.63 -11.80
N HIS A 201 1.35 -7.44 -12.11
CA HIS A 201 2.36 -8.42 -11.71
C HIS A 201 2.80 -8.23 -10.25
N VAL A 202 3.02 -9.35 -9.58
CA VAL A 202 3.65 -9.42 -8.25
C VAL A 202 4.88 -10.30 -8.31
N LEU A 203 5.87 -9.96 -7.49
CA LEU A 203 7.06 -10.76 -7.22
C LEU A 203 6.83 -11.49 -5.90
N MET A 204 6.86 -12.82 -5.96
CA MET A 204 6.86 -13.70 -4.80
C MET A 204 8.25 -13.74 -4.16
N ALA A 205 8.32 -14.09 -2.88
CA ALA A 205 9.58 -14.09 -2.12
C ALA A 205 10.56 -15.21 -2.53
N ASP A 206 10.09 -16.20 -3.28
CA ASP A 206 10.93 -17.23 -3.94
C ASP A 206 11.49 -16.77 -5.30
N GLY A 207 11.10 -15.60 -5.79
CA GLY A 207 11.53 -15.03 -7.07
C GLY A 207 10.55 -15.27 -8.23
N ALA A 208 9.44 -16.00 -8.03
CA ALA A 208 8.43 -16.15 -9.06
C ALA A 208 7.72 -14.83 -9.35
N VAL A 209 7.41 -14.56 -10.62
CA VAL A 209 6.58 -13.43 -11.04
C VAL A 209 5.21 -13.98 -11.45
N LYS A 210 4.16 -13.48 -10.81
CA LYS A 210 2.77 -13.92 -11.06
C LYS A 210 1.92 -12.75 -11.49
N PHE A 211 0.98 -12.99 -12.40
CA PHE A 211 -0.05 -12.01 -12.75
C PHE A 211 -1.27 -12.23 -11.85
N VAL A 212 -1.63 -11.21 -11.07
CA VAL A 212 -2.78 -11.26 -10.15
C VAL A 212 -3.88 -10.35 -10.67
N THR A 213 -5.07 -10.91 -10.83
CA THR A 213 -6.22 -10.18 -11.35
C THR A 213 -6.83 -9.23 -10.31
N ASP A 214 -7.51 -8.18 -10.78
CA ASP A 214 -8.27 -7.25 -9.93
C ASP A 214 -9.41 -7.93 -9.15
N SER A 215 -9.82 -9.14 -9.59
CA SER A 215 -10.86 -9.97 -8.98
C SER A 215 -10.35 -11.00 -7.96
N ILE A 216 -9.09 -10.91 -7.53
CA ILE A 216 -8.56 -11.78 -6.47
C ILE A 216 -9.43 -11.67 -5.20
N GLU A 217 -9.60 -12.79 -4.49
CA GLU A 217 -10.30 -12.83 -3.21
C GLU A 217 -9.57 -11.94 -2.19
N ALA A 218 -10.20 -10.83 -1.80
CA ALA A 218 -9.60 -9.77 -1.00
C ALA A 218 -10.35 -9.51 0.32
N GLY A 219 -11.09 -10.50 0.80
CA GLY A 219 -11.78 -10.50 2.09
C GLY A 219 -12.71 -9.31 2.28
N ASN A 220 -12.73 -8.79 3.50
CA ASN A 220 -13.54 -7.64 3.88
C ASN A 220 -12.72 -6.35 3.80
N SER A 221 -12.85 -5.60 2.69
CA SER A 221 -12.21 -4.30 2.51
C SER A 221 -12.63 -3.24 3.54
N ASP A 222 -13.78 -3.40 4.21
CA ASP A 222 -14.24 -2.51 5.28
C ASP A 222 -13.75 -2.92 6.68
N SER A 223 -12.99 -4.01 6.80
CA SER A 223 -12.45 -4.46 8.08
C SER A 223 -11.47 -3.44 8.68
N PRO A 224 -11.45 -3.26 10.01
CA PRO A 224 -10.28 -2.66 10.65
C PRO A 224 -9.03 -3.53 10.39
N MET A 225 -7.85 -2.90 10.45
CA MET A 225 -6.56 -3.58 10.25
C MET A 225 -5.95 -4.05 11.57
N VAL A 226 -4.93 -4.90 11.50
CA VAL A 226 -4.21 -5.38 12.69
C VAL A 226 -3.24 -4.34 13.20
N THR A 227 -3.58 -3.71 14.33
CA THR A 227 -2.70 -2.79 15.05
C THR A 227 -3.13 -2.72 16.51
N ARG A 228 -2.25 -2.21 17.36
CA ARG A 228 -2.52 -1.99 18.80
C ARG A 228 -3.02 -0.57 19.09
N HIS A 229 -3.45 0.16 18.05
CA HIS A 229 -3.80 1.58 18.14
C HIS A 229 -5.24 1.85 17.68
N GLY A 230 -6.13 2.09 18.65
CA GLY A 230 -7.54 2.41 18.39
C GLY A 230 -8.43 1.17 18.39
N ALA A 231 -9.63 1.29 17.81
CA ALA A 231 -10.58 0.19 17.66
C ALA A 231 -10.21 -0.65 16.43
N THR A 232 -9.28 -1.59 16.61
CA THR A 232 -8.63 -2.35 15.54
C THR A 232 -8.56 -3.85 15.84
N LEU A 233 -8.10 -4.67 14.88
CA LEU A 233 -7.91 -6.10 15.11
C LEU A 233 -6.67 -6.35 15.97
N GLU A 234 -6.77 -7.33 16.86
CA GLU A 234 -5.67 -7.75 17.73
C GLU A 234 -4.54 -8.44 16.96
N PRO A 235 -3.28 -8.35 17.42
CA PRO A 235 -2.17 -9.04 16.78
C PRO A 235 -2.34 -10.56 16.79
N GLY A 236 -1.91 -11.22 15.70
CA GLY A 236 -1.91 -12.68 15.57
C GLY A 236 -3.17 -13.30 14.98
N VAL A 237 -4.14 -12.47 14.54
CA VAL A 237 -5.25 -12.93 13.70
C VAL A 237 -4.82 -13.06 12.24
N ILE A 238 -5.51 -13.94 11.51
CA ILE A 238 -5.41 -14.04 10.04
C ILE A 238 -5.75 -12.70 9.38
N SER A 239 -5.28 -12.49 8.14
CA SER A 239 -5.62 -11.27 7.41
C SER A 239 -7.13 -11.16 7.20
N PRO A 240 -7.75 -10.00 7.49
CA PRO A 240 -9.16 -9.80 7.16
C PRO A 240 -9.37 -9.54 5.67
N PHE A 241 -8.30 -9.38 4.89
CA PHE A 241 -8.31 -9.05 3.47
C PHE A 241 -8.14 -10.30 2.60
N GLY A 242 -8.58 -11.45 3.10
CA GLY A 242 -8.69 -12.69 2.34
C GLY A 242 -7.34 -13.26 1.90
N LEU A 243 -7.37 -14.06 0.83
CA LEU A 243 -6.18 -14.60 0.17
C LEU A 243 -5.20 -13.49 -0.18
N TRP A 244 -5.70 -12.36 -0.71
CA TRP A 244 -4.86 -11.23 -1.07
C TRP A 244 -4.06 -10.68 0.10
N GLY A 245 -4.73 -10.47 1.24
CA GLY A 245 -4.12 -10.04 2.48
C GLY A 245 -3.11 -11.05 3.01
N ALA A 246 -3.48 -12.33 3.03
CA ALA A 246 -2.65 -13.44 3.46
C ALA A 246 -1.34 -13.53 2.67
N LEU A 247 -1.39 -13.38 1.35
CA LEU A 247 -0.22 -13.36 0.48
C LEU A 247 0.73 -12.18 0.80
N GLY A 248 0.23 -11.10 1.39
CA GLY A 248 1.07 -9.97 1.79
C GLY A 248 1.66 -10.09 3.19
N THR A 249 1.30 -11.10 3.99
CA THR A 249 1.88 -11.29 5.32
C THR A 249 3.06 -12.26 5.25
N ARG A 250 4.13 -11.97 6.04
CA ARG A 250 5.32 -12.83 6.07
C ARG A 250 5.24 -13.95 7.12
N ALA A 251 4.44 -13.77 8.17
CA ALA A 251 4.49 -14.63 9.36
C ALA A 251 3.19 -14.59 10.19
N SER A 252 2.04 -14.66 9.53
CA SER A 252 0.72 -14.75 10.16
C SER A 252 0.23 -16.20 10.32
N LYS A 253 0.98 -17.20 9.83
CA LYS A 253 0.65 -18.64 9.81
C LYS A 253 -0.59 -18.97 8.99
N GLU A 254 -0.78 -18.26 7.89
CA GLU A 254 -1.92 -18.44 6.98
C GLU A 254 -1.60 -19.58 6.01
N THR A 255 -2.44 -20.62 5.97
CA THR A 255 -2.32 -21.73 5.02
C THR A 255 -3.08 -21.37 3.75
N ILE A 256 -2.38 -21.32 2.62
CA ILE A 256 -2.95 -21.01 1.31
C ILE A 256 -3.28 -22.33 0.59
N GLU A 257 -4.55 -22.57 0.34
CA GLU A 257 -5.04 -23.80 -0.33
C GLU A 257 -5.13 -23.65 -1.86
N GLU A 258 -5.17 -22.42 -2.38
CA GLU A 258 -5.25 -22.12 -3.81
C GLU A 258 -3.90 -21.63 -4.36
N GLU A 259 -3.42 -22.28 -5.43
CA GLU A 259 -2.22 -21.85 -6.13
C GLU A 259 -2.53 -20.68 -7.08
N LEU A 260 -1.80 -19.56 -6.92
CA LEU A 260 -1.84 -18.40 -7.82
C LEU A 260 -1.27 -18.70 -9.21
#